data_AF-A0A955LJ40-F1
#
_entry.id   AF-A0A955LJ40-F1
#
_cell.length_a   1.000
_cell.length_b   1.000
_cell.length_c   1.000
_cell.angle_alpha   90.00
_cell.angle_beta   90.00
_cell.angle_gamma   90.00
#
_symmetry.space_group_name_H-M   'P 1'
#
loop_
_entity.id
_entity.type
_entity.pdbx_description
1 polymer ?
#
loop_
_entity_poly.entity_id
_entity_poly.type
_entity_poly.pdbx_seq_one_letter_code
_entity_poly.pdbx_strand_id
1 'polypeptide(L)'
;AAFALTPTQWFNQLVRTPSTTTAAEAADATLSVAVTERFNDKKRKNNTGKVDLSFSVRALPKQGAVQTSEGAFSLNTLVMSDSTLGLPFSVTEPIAFDWKQTEDTIYVRVTNIPDSLMSYLEESSAVDFSGLMNKWIAMPFDQKELLQESGFTDAQNTNDILNKGPLAKTQLINRVSVEKKWKNDKGEEILRLKGRVNTAIAYTLYLEQVKQAKKDYPIGAARTERLKTLYKDYIKMRTALSSVYLAANINTAQKRIERLEFSAKITEPKEDCIWNSSFTKQTCKTIGTAEVVLKGGINIKKDAGLPIVAPAEFMTLSDVEDYFDAQRPAPLYYDDEYYNETYGDTSYETYIPSYAPVSAITPADHIRGYQGAPITLIQYSDFQCPFCQRFVPSLEKALVDYPLDVRVVYRHFPLSFIHPEAQKAAEASECAAKLSGEEAFWNMHNLLFANQNNLSRAYYLEAATELGINEGAFASCLDSGEMAARVNKDLKEGTLSGVEGTPATFVNGVMVSGAVPYEQLKSAIEAAKAK
;
A
#
# COMPACT_ATOMS: atom_id res chain seq x y z
N ALA A 1 -12.65 15.87 43.38
CA ALA A 1 -13.41 15.19 42.30
C ALA A 1 -12.65 14.01 41.68
N ALA A 2 -11.44 14.20 41.10
CA ALA A 2 -10.70 13.10 40.43
C ALA A 2 -10.30 11.91 41.33
N PHE A 3 -10.11 12.12 42.64
CA PHE A 3 -9.79 11.05 43.60
C PHE A 3 -11.01 10.27 44.13
N ALA A 4 -12.23 10.64 43.75
CA ALA A 4 -13.45 9.92 44.13
C ALA A 4 -13.83 8.80 43.14
N LEU A 5 -13.10 8.68 42.03
CA LEU A 5 -13.35 7.69 40.99
C LEU A 5 -12.56 6.42 41.28
N THR A 6 -13.21 5.27 41.12
CA THR A 6 -12.52 3.96 41.08
C THR A 6 -11.52 3.92 39.92
N PRO A 7 -10.45 3.10 39.98
CA PRO A 7 -9.51 2.93 38.87
C PRO A 7 -10.20 2.66 37.52
N THR A 8 -11.30 1.91 37.56
CA THR A 8 -12.16 1.61 36.42
C THR A 8 -12.87 2.85 35.87
N GLN A 9 -13.49 3.66 36.74
CA GLN A 9 -14.19 4.89 36.32
C GLN A 9 -13.22 5.90 35.72
N TRP A 10 -12.05 6.06 36.34
CA TRP A 10 -11.01 6.97 35.87
C TRP A 10 -10.48 6.55 34.50
N PHE A 11 -10.11 5.27 34.32
CA PHE A 11 -9.64 4.76 33.03
C PHE A 11 -10.70 4.88 31.92
N ASN A 12 -11.97 4.55 32.21
CA ASN A 12 -13.04 4.69 31.23
C ASN A 12 -13.29 6.16 30.84
N GLN A 13 -13.18 7.10 31.77
CA GLN A 13 -13.32 8.52 31.48
C GLN A 13 -12.18 9.00 30.56
N LEU A 14 -10.93 8.58 30.84
CA LEU A 14 -9.79 8.91 29.99
C LEU A 14 -9.95 8.42 28.55
N VAL A 15 -10.39 7.18 28.34
CA VAL A 15 -10.58 6.64 26.99
C VAL A 15 -11.70 7.39 26.24
N ARG A 16 -12.67 7.96 26.96
CA ARG A 16 -13.85 8.62 26.38
C ARG A 16 -13.70 10.13 26.17
N THR A 17 -12.77 10.78 26.85
CA THR A 17 -12.53 12.22 26.73
C THR A 17 -11.11 12.46 26.23
N PRO A 18 -10.93 12.78 24.93
CA PRO A 18 -9.70 13.38 24.45
C PRO A 18 -9.44 14.64 25.27
N SER A 19 -8.26 14.77 25.88
CA SER A 19 -7.93 15.95 26.65
C SER A 19 -7.86 17.15 25.70
N THR A 20 -8.76 18.12 25.87
CA THR A 20 -8.65 19.42 25.20
C THR A 20 -7.59 20.24 25.94
N THR A 21 -6.33 19.95 25.66
CA THR A 21 -5.19 20.58 26.34
C THR A 21 -4.92 21.95 25.72
N THR A 22 -4.87 22.97 26.57
CA THR A 22 -4.54 24.36 26.22
C THR A 22 -3.03 24.66 26.34
N ALA A 23 -2.22 23.64 26.62
CA ALA A 23 -0.79 23.74 26.91
C ALA A 23 0.06 23.06 25.83
N ALA A 24 1.33 23.45 25.72
CA ALA A 24 2.29 22.79 24.84
C ALA A 24 2.58 21.36 25.34
N GLU A 25 2.51 20.39 24.43
CA GLU A 25 2.65 18.97 24.73
C GLU A 25 3.60 18.29 23.76
N ALA A 26 4.30 17.27 24.25
CA ALA A 26 5.12 16.39 23.44
C ALA A 26 4.74 14.94 23.72
N ALA A 27 4.77 14.09 22.70
CA ALA A 27 4.49 12.68 22.80
C ALA A 27 5.46 11.85 21.96
N ASP A 28 5.93 10.74 22.53
CA ASP A 28 6.75 9.75 21.83
C ASP A 28 6.01 8.42 21.80
N ALA A 29 5.57 8.01 20.61
CA ALA A 29 4.91 6.75 20.34
C ALA A 29 5.89 5.70 19.80
N THR A 30 5.61 4.45 20.13
CA THR A 30 6.30 3.26 19.61
C THR A 30 5.27 2.20 19.26
N LEU A 31 5.51 1.46 18.17
CA LEU A 31 4.70 0.33 17.74
C LEU A 31 5.63 -0.80 17.34
N SER A 32 5.35 -2.00 17.82
CA SER A 32 6.08 -3.23 17.52
C SER A 32 5.08 -4.33 17.18
N VAL A 33 5.25 -4.93 16.02
CA VAL A 33 4.49 -6.09 15.54
C VAL A 33 5.49 -7.20 15.28
N ALA A 34 5.33 -8.33 15.97
CA ALA A 34 6.14 -9.52 15.73
C ALA A 34 5.21 -10.69 15.38
N VAL A 35 5.53 -11.39 14.31
CA VAL A 35 4.86 -12.61 13.88
C VAL A 35 5.87 -13.75 14.00
N THR A 36 5.52 -14.84 14.66
CA THR A 36 6.37 -16.03 14.79
C THR A 36 5.57 -17.26 14.41
N GLU A 37 6.00 -17.95 13.37
CA GLU A 37 5.44 -19.23 12.97
C GLU A 37 6.35 -20.36 13.40
N ARG A 38 5.80 -21.31 14.15
CA ARG A 38 6.48 -22.52 14.61
C ARG A 38 5.83 -23.73 14.00
N PHE A 39 6.63 -24.57 13.34
CA PHE A 39 6.14 -25.83 12.78
C PHE A 39 6.62 -27.01 13.60
N ASN A 40 5.74 -27.99 13.79
CA ASN A 40 6.05 -29.23 14.51
C ASN A 40 6.82 -30.23 13.64
N ASP A 41 6.80 -30.07 12.31
CA ASP A 41 7.50 -30.93 11.35
C ASP A 41 8.95 -30.44 11.13
N LYS A 42 9.92 -31.34 11.31
CA LYS A 42 11.36 -31.07 11.08
C LYS A 42 11.69 -30.64 9.65
N LYS A 43 10.82 -30.92 8.67
CA LYS A 43 11.02 -30.50 7.27
C LYS A 43 10.62 -29.04 7.01
N ARG A 44 9.76 -28.45 7.84
CA ARG A 44 9.32 -27.05 7.70
C ARG A 44 10.16 -26.16 8.62
N LYS A 45 10.72 -25.08 8.09
CA LYS A 45 11.51 -24.11 8.88
C LYS A 45 10.58 -23.13 9.61
N ASN A 46 10.96 -22.72 10.81
CA ASN A 46 10.26 -21.66 11.53
C ASN A 46 10.50 -20.32 10.84
N ASN A 47 9.47 -19.49 10.80
CA ASN A 47 9.52 -18.16 10.21
C ASN A 47 9.24 -17.10 11.28
N THR A 48 9.84 -15.93 11.16
CA THR A 48 9.62 -14.80 12.04
C THR A 48 9.62 -13.50 11.23
N GLY A 49 8.53 -12.74 11.36
CA GLY A 49 8.43 -11.37 10.87
C GLY A 49 8.47 -10.38 12.02
N LYS A 50 9.06 -9.19 11.82
CA LYS A 50 9.07 -8.13 12.82
C LYS A 50 9.01 -6.76 12.17
N VAL A 51 8.18 -5.88 12.70
CA VAL A 51 8.07 -4.46 12.32
C VAL A 51 8.14 -3.61 13.58
N ASP A 52 9.08 -2.69 13.67
CA ASP A 52 9.20 -1.73 14.76
C ASP A 52 9.18 -0.29 14.22
N LEU A 53 8.24 0.51 14.71
CA LEU A 53 8.06 1.92 14.38
C LEU A 53 8.23 2.80 15.63
N SER A 54 8.78 3.98 15.44
CA SER A 54 8.75 5.07 16.43
C SER A 54 8.21 6.34 15.78
N PHE A 55 7.53 7.14 16.58
CA PHE A 55 7.02 8.44 16.18
C PHE A 55 7.15 9.41 17.36
N SER A 56 7.58 10.64 17.12
CA SER A 56 7.56 11.70 18.10
C SER A 56 6.80 12.90 17.53
N VAL A 57 6.09 13.59 18.40
CA VAL A 57 5.40 14.84 18.07
C VAL A 57 5.51 15.80 19.22
N ARG A 58 5.67 17.08 18.91
CA ARG A 58 5.58 18.20 19.82
C ARG A 58 4.67 19.22 19.18
N ALA A 59 3.66 19.68 19.91
CA ALA A 59 2.69 20.65 19.42
C ALA A 59 2.58 21.81 20.40
N LEU A 60 2.55 23.02 19.85
CA LEU A 60 2.26 24.24 20.60
C LEU A 60 0.75 24.47 20.70
N PRO A 61 0.28 25.29 21.66
CA PRO A 61 -1.12 25.69 21.72
C PRO A 61 -1.56 26.33 20.41
N LYS A 62 -2.80 26.05 19.99
CA LYS A 62 -3.37 26.58 18.75
C LYS A 62 -3.38 28.11 18.77
N GLN A 63 -2.83 28.74 17.73
CA GLN A 63 -2.91 30.18 17.51
C GLN A 63 -3.70 30.42 16.21
N GLY A 64 -4.94 30.92 16.33
CA GLY A 64 -5.83 31.06 15.16
C GLY A 64 -6.33 29.72 14.61
N ALA A 65 -6.27 29.52 13.29
CA ALA A 65 -6.75 28.30 12.64
C ALA A 65 -5.73 27.14 12.63
N VAL A 66 -4.43 27.45 12.74
CA VAL A 66 -3.32 26.51 12.59
C VAL A 66 -2.74 26.10 13.94
N GLN A 67 -2.39 24.83 14.08
CA GLN A 67 -1.55 24.33 15.18
C GLN A 67 -0.11 24.15 14.70
N THR A 68 0.84 24.83 15.34
CA THR A 68 2.27 24.66 15.08
C THR A 68 2.78 23.40 15.76
N SER A 69 3.54 22.58 15.04
CA SER A 69 4.01 21.28 15.53
C SER A 69 5.29 20.82 14.84
N GLU A 70 6.01 19.89 15.45
CA GLU A 70 7.18 19.23 14.86
C GLU A 70 7.26 17.79 15.37
N GLY A 71 8.03 16.96 14.70
CA GLY A 71 8.18 15.57 15.09
C GLY A 71 9.17 14.80 14.26
N ALA A 72 9.25 13.51 14.56
CA ALA A 72 10.06 12.56 13.82
C ALA A 72 9.31 11.24 13.67
N PHE A 73 9.61 10.51 12.61
CA PHE A 73 9.12 9.17 12.36
C PHE A 73 10.31 8.27 12.03
N SER A 74 10.30 7.04 12.53
CA SER A 74 11.26 6.03 12.10
C SER A 74 10.65 4.63 11.98
N LEU A 75 10.96 3.94 10.88
CA LEU A 75 10.85 2.50 10.76
C LEU A 75 12.18 1.90 11.22
N ASN A 76 12.26 1.46 12.47
CA ASN A 76 13.51 0.99 13.07
C ASN A 76 13.90 -0.42 12.62
N THR A 77 12.92 -1.27 12.32
CA THR A 77 13.16 -2.65 11.90
C THR A 77 12.02 -3.14 11.03
N LEU A 78 12.35 -3.76 9.90
CA LEU A 78 11.43 -4.57 9.11
C LEU A 78 12.16 -5.85 8.72
N VAL A 79 11.75 -6.97 9.28
CA VAL A 79 12.28 -8.29 8.94
C VAL A 79 11.12 -9.13 8.41
N MET A 80 11.28 -9.62 7.18
CA MET A 80 10.37 -10.60 6.59
C MET A 80 11.17 -11.85 6.23
N SER A 81 11.04 -12.90 7.05
CA SER A 81 11.64 -14.20 6.74
C SER A 81 10.70 -15.04 5.88
N ASP A 82 10.37 -14.58 4.67
CA ASP A 82 9.68 -15.42 3.70
C ASP A 82 10.58 -15.67 2.48
N SER A 83 11.10 -16.89 2.39
CA SER A 83 11.92 -17.36 1.28
C SER A 83 11.15 -17.50 -0.04
N THR A 84 9.81 -17.42 -0.04
CA THR A 84 8.99 -17.55 -1.25
C THR A 84 8.83 -16.24 -2.02
N LEU A 85 9.02 -15.09 -1.38
CA LEU A 85 8.89 -13.78 -2.01
C LEU A 85 10.14 -13.35 -2.81
N GLY A 86 11.20 -14.15 -2.83
CA GLY A 86 12.38 -13.95 -3.67
C GLY A 86 13.21 -12.69 -3.39
N LEU A 87 12.81 -11.88 -2.40
CA LEU A 87 13.52 -10.67 -1.98
C LEU A 87 13.71 -10.74 -0.46
N PRO A 88 14.93 -10.99 0.04
CA PRO A 88 15.23 -10.87 1.45
C PRO A 88 15.33 -9.37 1.79
N PHE A 89 14.21 -8.65 1.80
CA PHE A 89 14.21 -7.27 2.28
C PHE A 89 14.16 -7.29 3.80
N SER A 90 15.32 -7.12 4.43
CA SER A 90 15.44 -6.85 5.86
C SER A 90 16.01 -5.45 6.06
N VAL A 91 15.20 -4.55 6.59
CA VAL A 91 15.63 -3.23 7.07
C VAL A 91 16.06 -3.41 8.51
N THR A 92 17.37 -3.53 8.71
CA THR A 92 17.97 -3.61 10.05
C THR A 92 18.45 -2.25 10.56
N GLU A 93 18.56 -1.27 9.66
CA GLU A 93 18.88 0.12 9.97
C GLU A 93 17.64 0.99 9.78
N PRO A 94 17.43 2.05 10.58
CA PRO A 94 16.17 2.79 10.52
C PRO A 94 15.96 3.53 9.20
N ILE A 95 14.73 3.56 8.68
CA ILE A 95 14.32 4.62 7.76
C ILE A 95 13.72 5.73 8.61
N ALA A 96 14.22 6.96 8.53
CA ALA A 96 13.83 8.04 9.43
C ALA A 96 13.63 9.38 8.71
N PHE A 97 12.63 10.13 9.17
CA PHE A 97 12.29 11.46 8.68
C PHE A 97 11.89 12.37 9.84
N ASP A 98 12.26 13.64 9.76
CA ASP A 98 11.78 14.70 10.63
C ASP A 98 10.74 15.55 9.89
N TRP A 99 9.84 16.18 10.64
CA TRP A 99 8.88 17.12 10.10
C TRP A 99 8.68 18.33 11.02
N LYS A 100 8.29 19.47 10.44
CA LYS A 100 7.83 20.67 11.12
C LYS A 100 6.63 21.24 10.40
N GLN A 101 5.72 21.84 11.13
CA GLN A 101 4.59 22.57 10.60
C GLN A 101 4.55 23.94 11.24
N THR A 102 4.67 24.98 10.43
CA THR A 102 4.54 26.37 10.86
C THR A 102 3.65 27.09 9.87
N GLU A 103 2.64 27.81 10.37
CA GLU A 103 1.68 28.52 9.52
C GLU A 103 1.02 27.54 8.52
N ASP A 104 1.05 27.83 7.23
CA ASP A 104 0.48 27.02 6.14
C ASP A 104 1.53 26.17 5.40
N THR A 105 2.69 25.92 6.02
CA THR A 105 3.76 25.14 5.41
C THR A 105 4.20 23.97 6.29
N ILE A 106 4.32 22.79 5.68
CA ILE A 106 4.94 21.60 6.28
C ILE A 106 6.35 21.46 5.70
N TYR A 107 7.33 21.29 6.57
CA TYR A 107 8.70 20.99 6.24
C TYR A 107 8.96 19.53 6.55
N VAL A 108 9.51 18.76 5.61
CA VAL A 108 9.92 17.37 5.84
C VAL A 108 11.37 17.20 5.48
N ARG A 109 12.09 16.35 6.22
CA ARG A 109 13.48 16.03 5.94
C ARG A 109 13.73 14.55 6.14
N VAL A 110 14.33 13.90 5.14
CA VAL A 110 14.85 12.55 5.29
C VAL A 110 16.13 12.59 6.11
N THR A 111 16.18 11.89 7.24
CA THR A 111 17.36 11.87 8.12
C THR A 111 18.16 10.59 8.00
N ASN A 112 17.52 9.46 7.68
CA ASN A 112 18.20 8.20 7.44
C ASN A 112 17.44 7.33 6.44
N ILE A 113 18.17 6.75 5.49
CA ILE A 113 17.71 5.65 4.64
C ILE A 113 18.89 4.67 4.60
N PRO A 114 18.69 3.36 4.85
CA PRO A 114 19.78 2.38 4.77
C PRO A 114 20.43 2.37 3.39
N ASP A 115 21.75 2.25 3.32
CA ASP A 115 22.50 2.25 2.05
C ASP A 115 21.99 1.18 1.07
N SER A 116 21.57 0.02 1.56
CA SER A 116 21.01 -1.06 0.72
C SER A 116 19.69 -0.67 0.07
N LEU A 117 18.86 0.12 0.76
CA LEU A 117 17.63 0.65 0.20
C LEU A 117 17.92 1.85 -0.71
N MET A 118 18.85 2.73 -0.32
CA MET A 118 19.25 3.87 -1.14
C MET A 118 19.81 3.40 -2.48
N SER A 119 20.74 2.43 -2.47
CA SER A 119 21.30 1.83 -3.68
C SER A 119 20.20 1.21 -4.55
N TYR A 120 19.25 0.49 -3.97
CA TYR A 120 18.13 -0.08 -4.71
C TYR A 120 17.23 1.00 -5.34
N LEU A 121 16.93 2.07 -4.60
CA LEU A 121 16.12 3.19 -5.10
C LEU A 121 16.83 3.92 -6.25
N GLU A 122 18.13 4.17 -6.11
CA GLU A 122 18.96 4.81 -7.13
C GLU A 122 19.11 3.92 -8.37
N GLU A 123 19.37 2.62 -8.20
CA GLU A 123 19.45 1.65 -9.30
C GLU A 123 18.12 1.50 -10.06
N SER A 124 16.98 1.54 -9.35
CA SER A 124 15.66 1.32 -9.95
C SER A 124 15.07 2.56 -10.62
N SER A 125 15.50 3.76 -10.24
CA SER A 125 15.00 5.02 -10.77
C SER A 125 16.01 5.80 -11.62
N ALA A 126 17.29 5.42 -11.60
CA ALA A 126 18.39 6.19 -12.19
C ALA A 126 18.49 7.64 -11.68
N VAL A 127 17.99 7.90 -10.46
CA VAL A 127 17.97 9.21 -9.81
C VAL A 127 18.83 9.16 -8.54
N ASP A 128 19.63 10.20 -8.30
CA ASP A 128 20.45 10.35 -7.09
C ASP A 128 19.62 11.04 -5.99
N PHE A 129 19.27 10.29 -4.95
CA PHE A 129 18.52 10.79 -3.80
C PHE A 129 19.43 11.36 -2.69
N SER A 130 20.74 11.15 -2.77
CA SER A 130 21.69 11.54 -1.72
C SER A 130 21.70 13.05 -1.47
N GLY A 131 21.49 13.87 -2.50
CA GLY A 131 21.42 15.33 -2.39
C GLY A 131 20.15 15.85 -1.68
N LEU A 132 19.12 15.01 -1.51
CA LEU A 132 17.94 15.33 -0.70
C LEU A 132 18.09 14.91 0.77
N MET A 133 19.09 14.09 1.08
CA MET A 133 19.33 13.64 2.45
C MET A 133 19.70 14.82 3.35
N ASN A 134 19.07 14.86 4.52
CA ASN A 134 19.23 15.91 5.52
C ASN A 134 18.86 17.34 5.04
N LYS A 135 18.17 17.48 3.90
CA LYS A 135 17.59 18.75 3.43
C LYS A 135 16.13 18.85 3.85
N TRP A 136 15.75 20.03 4.35
CA TRP A 136 14.34 20.34 4.60
C TRP A 136 13.66 20.67 3.29
N ILE A 137 12.52 20.05 3.03
CA ILE A 137 11.66 20.31 1.88
C ILE A 137 10.39 20.98 2.39
N ALA A 138 10.13 22.20 1.93
CA ALA A 138 8.96 22.99 2.25
C ALA A 138 7.80 22.66 1.29
N MET A 139 6.66 22.31 1.88
CA MET A 139 5.43 21.95 1.20
C MET A 139 4.31 22.84 1.74
N PRO A 140 3.97 23.93 1.02
CA PRO A 140 2.79 24.74 1.31
C PRO A 140 1.54 23.87 1.23
N PHE A 141 0.55 24.12 2.08
CA PHE A 141 -0.67 23.33 2.11
C PHE A 141 -1.90 24.16 2.47
N ASP A 142 -3.05 23.89 1.81
CA ASP A 142 -4.35 24.40 2.27
C ASP A 142 -4.97 23.42 3.26
N GLN A 143 -5.20 23.90 4.49
CA GLN A 143 -5.88 23.13 5.54
C GLN A 143 -7.26 22.62 5.13
N LYS A 144 -8.02 23.38 4.34
CA LYS A 144 -9.37 22.98 3.92
C LYS A 144 -9.32 21.81 2.94
N GLU A 145 -8.34 21.81 2.05
CA GLU A 145 -8.13 20.77 1.05
C GLU A 145 -7.62 19.49 1.72
N LEU A 146 -6.60 19.58 2.58
CA LEU A 146 -6.09 18.44 3.36
C LEU A 146 -7.16 17.78 4.24
N LEU A 147 -8.02 18.57 4.88
CA LEU A 147 -9.12 18.01 5.68
C LEU A 147 -10.15 17.29 4.81
N GLN A 148 -10.44 17.79 3.60
CA GLN A 148 -11.37 17.15 2.66
C GLN A 148 -10.79 15.86 2.05
N GLU A 149 -9.52 15.88 1.65
CA GLU A 149 -8.85 14.76 0.98
C GLU A 149 -8.44 13.63 1.93
N SER A 150 -8.03 13.97 3.15
CA SER A 150 -7.58 12.97 4.12
C SER A 150 -8.71 12.03 4.59
N GLY A 151 -9.97 12.33 4.27
CA GLY A 151 -11.14 11.59 4.75
C GLY A 151 -11.32 11.67 6.28
N PHE A 152 -10.45 12.39 6.98
CA PHE A 152 -10.50 12.70 8.41
C PHE A 152 -11.23 14.02 8.67
N THR A 153 -12.26 14.33 7.88
CA THR A 153 -13.07 15.55 8.02
C THR A 153 -13.77 15.67 9.38
N ASP A 154 -13.79 14.62 10.19
CA ASP A 154 -14.48 14.66 11.46
C ASP A 154 -13.75 13.91 12.58
N ALA A 155 -13.11 14.68 13.46
CA ALA A 155 -12.92 14.29 14.85
C ALA A 155 -14.27 13.96 15.56
N GLN A 156 -15.43 14.29 14.95
CA GLN A 156 -16.72 13.78 15.39
C GLN A 156 -16.87 12.28 15.15
N ASN A 157 -16.27 11.64 14.14
CA ASN A 157 -16.56 10.22 13.86
C ASN A 157 -16.12 9.27 14.98
N THR A 158 -14.94 9.48 15.57
CA THR A 158 -14.49 8.65 16.70
C THR A 158 -15.31 8.94 17.96
N ASN A 159 -15.62 10.22 18.22
CA ASN A 159 -16.46 10.63 19.33
C ASN A 159 -17.91 10.16 19.18
N ASP A 160 -18.45 10.11 17.97
CA ASP A 160 -19.82 9.69 17.69
C ASP A 160 -19.94 8.17 17.75
N ILE A 161 -18.95 7.41 17.29
CA ILE A 161 -18.93 5.95 17.46
C ILE A 161 -18.83 5.58 18.94
N LEU A 162 -17.95 6.25 19.71
CA LEU A 162 -17.74 5.96 21.13
C LEU A 162 -18.83 6.55 22.04
N ASN A 163 -19.48 7.65 21.68
CA ASN A 163 -20.43 8.36 22.55
C ASN A 163 -21.89 8.37 22.05
N LYS A 164 -22.15 8.18 20.76
CA LYS A 164 -23.51 8.17 20.16
C LYS A 164 -23.91 6.84 19.53
N GLY A 165 -22.93 5.98 19.20
CA GLY A 165 -23.14 4.68 18.57
C GLY A 165 -23.51 3.54 19.52
N PRO A 166 -23.68 2.31 19.00
CA PRO A 166 -24.03 1.12 19.78
C PRO A 166 -23.01 0.79 20.89
N LEU A 167 -21.79 1.34 20.81
CA LEU A 167 -20.74 1.18 21.80
C LEU A 167 -20.83 2.17 22.98
N ALA A 168 -21.64 3.23 22.88
CA ALA A 168 -21.72 4.27 23.91
C ALA A 168 -22.11 3.74 25.31
N LYS A 169 -23.00 2.75 25.32
CA LYS A 169 -23.49 2.10 26.55
C LYS A 169 -22.61 0.94 27.01
N THR A 170 -21.65 0.51 26.19
CA THR A 170 -20.77 -0.60 26.51
C THR A 170 -19.52 -0.07 27.20
N GLN A 171 -19.22 -0.62 28.38
CA GLN A 171 -17.97 -0.31 29.08
C GLN A 171 -16.79 -0.83 28.25
N LEU A 172 -15.84 0.03 27.91
CA LEU A 172 -14.72 -0.35 27.02
C LEU A 172 -13.74 -1.32 27.68
N ILE A 173 -13.56 -1.19 29.00
CA ILE A 173 -12.57 -1.95 29.77
C ILE A 173 -13.28 -2.67 30.91
N ASN A 174 -13.23 -4.00 30.93
CA ASN A 174 -14.03 -4.77 31.89
C ASN A 174 -13.49 -4.73 33.32
N ARG A 175 -12.16 -4.67 33.47
CA ARG A 175 -11.44 -4.80 34.73
C ARG A 175 -10.16 -4.01 34.65
N VAL A 176 -9.95 -3.16 35.63
CA VAL A 176 -8.71 -2.41 35.82
C VAL A 176 -8.11 -2.80 37.16
N SER A 177 -6.80 -3.03 37.19
CA SER A 177 -6.04 -3.29 38.40
C SER A 177 -4.81 -2.40 38.46
N VAL A 178 -4.40 -2.02 39.67
CA VAL A 178 -3.07 -1.47 39.91
C VAL A 178 -2.07 -2.60 39.73
N GLU A 179 -1.19 -2.50 38.74
CA GLU A 179 -0.15 -3.50 38.47
C GLU A 179 1.12 -3.20 39.26
N LYS A 180 1.52 -1.92 39.31
CA LYS A 180 2.77 -1.49 39.95
C LYS A 180 2.67 -0.06 40.46
N LYS A 181 3.47 0.25 41.48
CA LYS A 181 3.67 1.59 42.04
C LYS A 181 5.17 1.82 42.24
N TRP A 182 5.68 2.99 41.83
CA TRP A 182 7.10 3.38 42.02
C TRP A 182 7.26 4.89 42.10
N LYS A 183 8.47 5.38 42.35
CA LYS A 183 8.83 6.80 42.24
C LYS A 183 9.69 7.03 41.00
N ASN A 184 9.42 8.08 40.23
CA ASN A 184 10.29 8.49 39.13
C ASN A 184 11.58 9.17 39.65
N ASP A 185 12.46 9.58 38.75
CA ASP A 185 13.76 10.20 39.08
C ASP A 185 13.62 11.53 39.85
N LYS A 186 12.43 12.16 39.80
CA LYS A 186 12.09 13.37 40.56
C LYS A 186 11.45 13.06 41.92
N GLY A 187 11.37 11.79 42.30
CA GLY A 187 10.74 11.33 43.54
C GLY A 187 9.21 11.33 43.51
N GLU A 188 8.60 11.61 42.36
CA GLU A 188 7.15 11.68 42.19
C GLU A 188 6.56 10.29 42.04
N GLU A 189 5.40 10.08 42.65
CA GLU A 189 4.75 8.77 42.67
C GLU A 189 4.06 8.46 41.35
N ILE A 190 4.43 7.31 40.76
CA ILE A 190 3.84 6.77 39.54
C ILE A 190 3.03 5.51 39.85
N LEU A 191 1.80 5.49 39.36
CA LEU A 191 0.87 4.37 39.46
C LEU A 191 0.64 3.78 38.07
N ARG A 192 0.92 2.49 37.89
CA ARG A 192 0.59 1.77 36.65
C ARG A 192 -0.73 1.03 36.80
N LEU A 193 -1.71 1.47 36.03
CA LEU A 193 -2.98 0.78 35.87
C LEU A 193 -2.93 -0.12 34.65
N LYS A 194 -3.49 -1.31 34.77
CA LYS A 194 -3.63 -2.27 33.67
C LYS A 194 -5.09 -2.68 33.53
N GLY A 195 -5.60 -2.60 32.32
CA GLY A 195 -6.97 -2.95 31.95
C GLY A 195 -7.02 -4.01 30.86
N ARG A 196 -8.11 -4.76 30.81
CA ARG A 196 -8.46 -5.64 29.68
C ARG A 196 -9.63 -5.08 28.89
N VAL A 197 -9.55 -5.19 27.57
CA VAL A 197 -10.65 -4.77 26.70
C VAL A 197 -11.88 -5.64 26.97
N ASN A 198 -13.05 -5.01 27.03
CA ASN A 198 -14.30 -5.70 27.24
C ASN A 198 -14.69 -6.46 25.98
N THR A 199 -14.61 -7.79 26.03
CA THR A 199 -14.98 -8.65 24.90
C THR A 199 -16.47 -8.57 24.53
N ALA A 200 -17.34 -8.02 25.39
CA ALA A 200 -18.75 -7.79 25.05
C ALA A 200 -18.92 -6.81 23.87
N ILE A 201 -17.94 -5.94 23.62
CA ILE A 201 -17.88 -5.06 22.45
C ILE A 201 -18.04 -5.88 21.17
N ALA A 202 -17.35 -7.03 21.07
CA ALA A 202 -17.43 -7.90 19.89
C ALA A 202 -18.86 -8.38 19.65
N TYR A 203 -19.60 -8.69 20.72
CA TYR A 203 -20.98 -9.14 20.62
C TYR A 203 -21.92 -7.99 20.23
N THR A 204 -21.74 -6.80 20.80
CA THR A 204 -22.51 -5.61 20.41
C THR A 204 -22.35 -5.30 18.93
N LEU A 205 -21.11 -5.30 18.42
CA LEU A 205 -20.83 -5.06 16.99
C LEU A 205 -21.43 -6.17 16.12
N TYR A 206 -21.30 -7.42 16.54
CA TYR A 206 -21.91 -8.56 15.85
C TYR A 206 -23.43 -8.41 15.73
N LEU A 207 -24.13 -7.99 16.79
CA LEU A 207 -25.57 -7.81 16.75
C LEU A 207 -26.01 -6.73 15.75
N GLU A 208 -25.26 -5.63 15.65
CA GLU A 208 -25.53 -4.58 14.67
C GLU A 208 -25.29 -5.08 13.24
N GLN A 209 -24.20 -5.81 13.00
CA GLN A 209 -23.93 -6.42 11.71
C GLN A 209 -24.99 -7.46 11.33
N VAL A 210 -25.49 -8.24 12.30
CA VAL A 210 -26.59 -9.17 12.09
C VAL A 210 -27.88 -8.42 11.75
N LYS A 211 -28.21 -7.35 12.48
CA LYS A 211 -29.40 -6.53 12.21
C LYS A 211 -29.35 -5.97 10.80
N GLN A 212 -28.20 -5.45 10.39
CA GLN A 212 -27.96 -4.94 9.05
C GLN A 212 -28.07 -6.06 8.00
N ALA A 213 -27.40 -7.19 8.18
CA ALA A 213 -27.48 -8.33 7.27
C ALA A 213 -28.91 -8.89 7.14
N LYS A 214 -29.73 -8.84 8.19
CA LYS A 214 -31.13 -9.25 8.12
C LYS A 214 -32.00 -8.30 7.28
N LYS A 215 -31.59 -7.04 7.15
CA LYS A 215 -32.23 -6.03 6.30
C LYS A 215 -31.78 -6.19 4.84
N ASP A 216 -30.49 -6.41 4.64
CA ASP A 216 -29.86 -6.43 3.32
C ASP A 216 -30.07 -7.77 2.59
N TYR A 217 -30.24 -8.87 3.33
CA TYR A 217 -30.41 -10.21 2.77
C TYR A 217 -31.80 -10.78 3.10
N PRO A 218 -32.60 -11.18 2.09
CA PRO A 218 -33.87 -11.84 2.30
C PRO A 218 -33.69 -13.22 2.95
N ILE A 219 -34.76 -13.77 3.53
CA ILE A 219 -34.71 -15.10 4.18
C ILE A 219 -34.35 -16.15 3.12
N GLY A 220 -33.25 -16.89 3.35
CA GLY A 220 -32.75 -17.88 2.41
C GLY A 220 -31.29 -18.28 2.66
N ALA A 221 -30.72 -19.02 1.71
CA ALA A 221 -29.36 -19.55 1.79
C ALA A 221 -28.31 -18.44 1.95
N ALA A 222 -28.41 -17.35 1.17
CA ALA A 222 -27.49 -16.22 1.21
C ALA A 222 -27.44 -15.54 2.59
N ARG A 223 -28.59 -15.27 3.21
CA ARG A 223 -28.67 -14.73 4.58
C ARG A 223 -28.10 -15.70 5.60
N THR A 224 -28.38 -16.99 5.45
CA THR A 224 -27.86 -18.03 6.36
C THR A 224 -26.35 -18.07 6.32
N GLU A 225 -25.75 -18.03 5.13
CA GLU A 225 -24.30 -18.03 4.97
C GLU A 225 -23.68 -16.74 5.51
N ARG A 226 -24.28 -15.58 5.23
CA ARG A 226 -23.82 -14.30 5.80
C ARG A 226 -23.82 -14.33 7.33
N LEU A 227 -24.87 -14.85 7.95
CA LEU A 227 -24.97 -14.95 9.41
C LEU A 227 -23.92 -15.92 10.00
N LYS A 228 -23.61 -17.03 9.33
CA LYS A 228 -22.53 -17.94 9.74
C LYS A 228 -21.16 -17.24 9.68
N THR A 229 -20.89 -16.49 8.61
CA THR A 229 -19.65 -15.73 8.46
C THR A 229 -19.53 -14.67 9.56
N LEU A 230 -20.58 -13.88 9.80
CA LEU A 230 -20.61 -12.90 10.89
C LEU A 230 -20.35 -13.54 12.26
N TYR A 231 -20.87 -14.75 12.49
CA TYR A 231 -20.62 -15.47 13.75
C TYR A 231 -19.16 -15.94 13.87
N LYS A 232 -18.55 -16.43 12.78
CA LYS A 232 -17.12 -16.75 12.75
C LYS A 232 -16.28 -15.50 13.03
N ASP A 233 -16.61 -14.38 12.42
CA ASP A 233 -15.92 -13.10 12.62
C ASP A 233 -16.07 -12.59 14.06
N TYR A 234 -17.26 -12.73 14.65
CA TYR A 234 -17.49 -12.47 16.06
C TYR A 234 -16.57 -13.29 16.96
N ILE A 235 -16.45 -14.60 16.73
CA ILE A 235 -15.59 -15.47 17.54
C ILE A 235 -14.12 -15.05 17.41
N LYS A 236 -13.66 -14.74 16.19
CA LYS A 236 -12.30 -14.24 15.93
C LYS A 236 -12.05 -12.94 16.67
N MET A 237 -12.94 -11.95 16.50
CA MET A 237 -12.83 -10.63 17.14
C MET A 237 -12.86 -10.75 18.67
N ARG A 238 -13.78 -11.54 19.22
CA ARG A 238 -13.86 -11.81 20.66
C ARG A 238 -12.55 -12.41 21.19
N THR A 239 -11.99 -13.38 20.48
CA THR A 239 -10.73 -14.03 20.84
C THR A 239 -9.58 -13.03 20.79
N ALA A 240 -9.50 -12.22 19.72
CA ALA A 240 -8.51 -11.17 19.58
C ALA A 240 -8.61 -10.14 20.73
N LEU A 241 -9.79 -9.58 20.99
CA LEU A 241 -10.02 -8.61 22.07
C LEU A 241 -9.64 -9.17 23.45
N SER A 242 -9.84 -10.47 23.69
CA SER A 242 -9.47 -11.11 24.96
C SER A 242 -7.96 -11.12 25.21
N SER A 243 -7.16 -11.05 24.13
CA SER A 243 -5.71 -10.98 24.19
C SER A 243 -5.17 -9.56 24.36
N VAL A 244 -6.02 -8.53 24.21
CA VAL A 244 -5.62 -7.12 24.27
C VAL A 244 -5.61 -6.62 25.71
N TYR A 245 -4.48 -6.06 26.10
CA TYR A 245 -4.26 -5.34 27.35
C TYR A 245 -3.96 -3.89 27.05
N LEU A 246 -4.49 -3.00 27.88
CA LEU A 246 -4.11 -1.61 27.92
C LEU A 246 -3.44 -1.32 29.26
N ALA A 247 -2.46 -0.43 29.29
CA ALA A 247 -1.89 0.07 30.53
C ALA A 247 -1.69 1.57 30.47
N ALA A 248 -1.74 2.21 31.63
CA ALA A 248 -1.48 3.64 31.78
C ALA A 248 -0.57 3.87 32.99
N ASN A 249 0.50 4.64 32.82
CA ASN A 249 1.33 5.14 33.91
C ASN A 249 0.86 6.54 34.27
N ILE A 250 0.49 6.73 35.53
CA ILE A 250 -0.11 7.95 36.04
C ILE A 250 0.83 8.57 37.05
N ASN A 251 1.20 9.82 36.83
CA ASN A 251 1.88 10.61 37.85
C ASN A 251 0.83 11.18 38.79
N THR A 252 0.75 10.63 40.01
CA THR A 252 -0.30 11.01 40.98
C THR A 252 -0.02 12.37 41.60
N ALA A 253 1.25 12.78 41.68
CA ALA A 253 1.65 14.11 42.15
C ALA A 253 1.22 15.20 41.15
N GLN A 254 1.50 14.99 39.87
CA GLN A 254 1.18 15.94 38.80
C GLN A 254 -0.23 15.78 38.22
N LYS A 255 -0.96 14.73 38.63
CA LYS A 255 -2.33 14.41 38.19
C LYS A 255 -2.44 14.29 36.66
N ARG A 256 -1.46 13.65 36.03
CA ARG A 256 -1.40 13.46 34.57
C ARG A 256 -0.99 12.04 34.18
N ILE A 257 -1.25 11.69 32.94
CA ILE A 257 -0.75 10.47 32.32
C ILE A 257 0.65 10.75 31.78
N GLU A 258 1.60 9.86 32.07
CA GLU A 258 2.95 9.93 31.49
C GLU A 258 3.15 8.89 30.39
N ARG A 259 2.37 7.81 30.41
CA ARG A 259 2.45 6.78 29.38
C ARG A 259 1.14 6.03 29.20
N LEU A 260 0.77 5.78 27.97
CA LEU A 260 -0.26 4.82 27.57
C LEU A 260 0.41 3.66 26.85
N GLU A 261 -0.09 2.44 27.04
CA GLU A 261 0.43 1.25 26.38
C GLU A 261 -0.72 0.33 25.97
N PHE A 262 -0.49 -0.40 24.90
CA PHE A 262 -1.32 -1.52 24.51
C PHE A 262 -0.45 -2.70 24.14
N SER A 263 -0.96 -3.90 24.37
CA SER A 263 -0.32 -5.12 23.89
C SER A 263 -1.36 -6.19 23.61
N ALA A 264 -1.12 -6.99 22.57
CA ALA A 264 -1.90 -8.16 22.25
C ALA A 264 -0.95 -9.32 21.95
N LYS A 265 -1.36 -10.52 22.34
CA LYS A 265 -0.67 -11.75 21.96
C LYS A 265 -1.72 -12.76 21.50
N ILE A 266 -1.78 -12.95 20.19
CA ILE A 266 -2.70 -13.87 19.54
C ILE A 266 -1.90 -15.11 19.16
N THR A 267 -2.41 -16.28 19.53
CA THR A 267 -1.80 -17.55 19.17
C THR A 267 -2.85 -18.38 18.47
N GLU A 268 -2.60 -18.72 17.21
CA GLU A 268 -3.47 -19.54 16.38
C GLU A 268 -2.78 -20.86 16.04
N PRO A 269 -3.48 -22.00 16.14
CA PRO A 269 -2.96 -23.24 15.62
C PRO A 269 -2.83 -23.15 14.08
N LYS A 270 -1.72 -23.61 13.54
CA LYS A 270 -1.60 -23.90 12.10
C LYS A 270 -2.09 -25.31 11.88
N GLU A 271 -3.07 -25.46 11.02
CA GLU A 271 -3.73 -26.74 10.78
C GLU A 271 -3.51 -27.19 9.33
N ASP A 272 -3.28 -28.49 9.17
CA ASP A 272 -3.27 -29.17 7.89
C ASP A 272 -4.58 -29.96 7.79
N CYS A 273 -5.45 -29.52 6.88
CA CYS A 273 -6.82 -30.01 6.80
C CYS A 273 -7.00 -30.85 5.54
N ILE A 274 -7.38 -32.11 5.73
CA ILE A 274 -7.64 -33.06 4.66
C ILE A 274 -9.15 -33.29 4.57
N TRP A 275 -9.69 -33.13 3.37
CA TRP A 275 -11.06 -33.52 3.06
C TRP A 275 -11.15 -35.02 2.81
N ASN A 276 -12.24 -35.64 3.25
CA ASN A 276 -12.55 -36.99 2.79
C ASN A 276 -12.78 -37.00 1.27
N SER A 277 -12.73 -38.17 0.64
CA SER A 277 -12.88 -38.33 -0.81
C SER A 277 -14.20 -37.80 -1.38
N SER A 278 -15.23 -37.64 -0.55
CA SER A 278 -16.52 -37.06 -0.93
C SER A 278 -16.64 -35.56 -0.66
N PHE A 279 -15.60 -34.89 -0.16
CA PHE A 279 -15.60 -33.46 0.25
C PHE A 279 -16.72 -33.07 1.22
N THR A 280 -17.27 -34.03 1.97
CA THR A 280 -18.35 -33.82 2.94
C THR A 280 -17.85 -33.63 4.37
N LYS A 281 -16.62 -34.05 4.65
CA LYS A 281 -16.01 -33.98 5.97
C LYS A 281 -14.56 -33.55 5.88
N GLN A 282 -14.22 -32.47 6.58
CA GLN A 282 -12.85 -32.00 6.73
C GLN A 282 -12.28 -32.51 8.06
N THR A 283 -11.06 -33.03 8.04
CA THR A 283 -10.30 -33.39 9.25
C THR A 283 -9.04 -32.55 9.29
N CYS A 284 -8.91 -31.73 10.32
CA CYS A 284 -7.76 -30.84 10.53
C CYS A 284 -6.82 -31.41 11.58
N LYS A 285 -5.52 -31.39 11.30
CA LYS A 285 -4.45 -31.72 12.24
C LYS A 285 -3.62 -30.47 12.50
N THR A 286 -3.45 -30.10 13.77
CA THR A 286 -2.53 -29.03 14.14
C THR A 286 -1.09 -29.45 13.82
N ILE A 287 -0.45 -28.72 12.92
CA ILE A 287 0.93 -28.92 12.45
C ILE A 287 1.90 -27.87 12.98
N GLY A 288 1.41 -26.86 13.69
CA GLY A 288 2.22 -25.79 14.24
C GLY A 288 1.39 -24.72 14.93
N THR A 289 2.02 -23.58 15.21
CA THR A 289 1.36 -22.40 15.76
C THR A 289 1.88 -21.13 15.07
N ALA A 290 0.99 -20.18 14.82
CA ALA A 290 1.35 -18.81 14.51
C ALA A 290 1.07 -17.94 15.73
N GLU A 291 2.05 -17.15 16.13
CA GLU A 291 1.95 -16.20 17.21
C GLU A 291 2.13 -14.79 16.66
N VAL A 292 1.16 -13.91 16.91
CA VAL A 292 1.24 -12.49 16.61
C VAL A 292 1.29 -11.73 17.91
N VAL A 293 2.39 -11.02 18.15
CA VAL A 293 2.60 -10.14 19.30
C VAL A 293 2.59 -8.69 18.82
N LEU A 294 1.60 -7.95 19.28
CA LEU A 294 1.48 -6.51 19.09
C LEU A 294 1.85 -5.82 20.40
N LYS A 295 2.70 -4.81 20.36
CA LYS A 295 3.02 -3.95 21.49
C LYS A 295 3.12 -2.52 21.01
N GLY A 296 2.50 -1.59 21.72
CA GLY A 296 2.68 -0.18 21.44
C GLY A 296 2.58 0.63 22.71
N GLY A 297 3.09 1.85 22.65
CA GLY A 297 2.95 2.78 23.76
C GLY A 297 3.33 4.20 23.39
N ILE A 298 2.71 5.14 24.09
CA ILE A 298 2.84 6.58 23.89
C ILE A 298 3.29 7.16 25.21
N ASN A 299 4.48 7.74 25.25
CA ASN A 299 4.94 8.56 26.36
C ASN A 299 4.42 9.97 26.16
N ILE A 300 3.86 10.59 27.19
CA ILE A 300 3.31 11.95 27.14
C ILE A 300 4.14 12.81 28.08
N LYS A 301 4.63 13.93 27.55
CA LYS A 301 5.54 14.85 28.22
C LYS A 301 4.97 16.26 28.13
N LYS A 302 5.26 17.06 29.16
CA LYS A 302 5.02 18.50 29.08
C LYS A 302 6.14 19.09 28.24
N ASP A 303 5.78 19.92 27.27
CA ASP A 303 6.77 20.67 26.50
C ASP A 303 7.17 21.95 27.23
N ALA A 304 8.41 22.41 27.01
CA ALA A 304 8.90 23.65 27.58
C ALA A 304 8.26 24.92 26.95
N GLY A 305 7.47 24.75 25.88
CA GLY A 305 6.86 25.84 25.14
C GLY A 305 7.85 26.59 24.25
N LEU A 306 8.96 25.93 23.88
CA LEU A 306 9.94 26.54 22.99
C LEU A 306 9.29 26.78 21.62
N PRO A 307 9.52 27.95 20.99
CA PRO A 307 9.01 28.22 19.66
C PRO A 307 9.45 27.12 18.68
N ILE A 308 8.51 26.68 17.85
CA ILE A 308 8.79 25.86 16.67
C ILE A 308 8.83 26.85 15.51
N VAL A 309 10.01 26.99 14.92
CA VAL A 309 10.26 27.93 13.82
C VAL A 309 10.56 27.17 12.55
N ALA A 310 10.25 27.80 11.42
CA ALA A 310 10.62 27.30 10.10
C ALA A 310 12.15 27.06 10.06
N PRO A 311 12.62 26.01 9.35
CA PRO A 311 14.03 25.82 9.07
C PRO A 311 14.63 27.07 8.41
N ALA A 312 15.86 27.43 8.77
CA ALA A 312 16.56 28.56 8.16
C ALA A 312 16.92 28.32 6.69
N GLU A 313 17.15 27.05 6.33
CA GLU A 313 17.42 26.60 4.96
C GLU A 313 16.44 25.47 4.63
N PHE A 314 15.80 25.57 3.48
CA PHE A 314 14.92 24.56 2.92
C PHE A 314 14.91 24.65 1.39
N MET A 315 14.53 23.55 0.75
CA MET A 315 14.18 23.46 -0.67
C MET A 315 12.67 23.58 -0.79
N THR A 316 12.17 24.35 -1.75
CA THR A 316 10.77 24.30 -2.16
C THR A 316 10.49 23.05 -2.99
N LEU A 317 9.22 22.74 -3.25
CA LEU A 317 8.87 21.69 -4.23
C LEU A 317 9.48 21.97 -5.60
N SER A 318 9.52 23.24 -6.03
CA SER A 318 10.19 23.64 -7.28
C SER A 318 11.68 23.36 -7.25
N ASP A 319 12.37 23.65 -6.14
CA ASP A 319 13.81 23.36 -6.03
C ASP A 319 14.10 21.84 -6.07
N VAL A 320 13.17 21.02 -5.55
CA VAL A 320 13.25 19.55 -5.62
C VAL A 320 12.99 19.07 -7.04
N GLU A 321 12.00 19.63 -7.74
CA GLU A 321 11.74 19.38 -9.15
C GLU A 321 12.96 19.76 -10.00
N ASP A 322 13.52 20.96 -9.82
CA ASP A 322 14.74 21.43 -10.49
C ASP A 322 15.95 20.53 -10.18
N TYR A 323 16.08 20.05 -8.94
CA TYR A 323 17.12 19.09 -8.55
C TYR A 323 16.99 17.78 -9.33
N PHE A 324 15.78 17.24 -9.44
CA PHE A 324 15.55 16.03 -10.23
C PHE A 324 15.67 16.30 -11.73
N ASP A 325 15.23 17.45 -12.23
CA ASP A 325 15.36 17.85 -13.64
C ASP A 325 16.82 18.04 -14.05
N ALA A 326 17.66 18.57 -13.16
CA ALA A 326 19.09 18.69 -13.38
C ALA A 326 19.80 17.32 -13.43
N GLN A 327 19.23 16.30 -12.80
CA GLN A 327 19.71 14.92 -12.87
C GLN A 327 19.10 14.13 -14.01
N ARG A 328 17.90 14.53 -14.45
CA ARG A 328 17.34 14.02 -15.69
C ARG A 328 18.32 14.39 -16.79
N PRO A 329 18.71 13.43 -17.65
CA PRO A 329 19.41 13.80 -18.86
C PRO A 329 18.58 14.86 -19.58
N ALA A 330 19.24 15.92 -20.05
CA ALA A 330 18.57 17.07 -20.65
C ALA A 330 17.44 16.59 -21.58
N PRO A 331 16.20 17.09 -21.43
CA PRO A 331 15.14 16.73 -22.34
C PRO A 331 15.66 16.97 -23.76
N LEU A 332 15.46 15.99 -24.65
CA LEU A 332 15.60 16.24 -26.08
C LEU A 332 14.59 17.33 -26.41
N TYR A 333 15.05 18.58 -26.38
CA TYR A 333 14.32 19.71 -26.89
C TYR A 333 14.19 19.43 -28.38
N TYR A 334 13.03 18.90 -28.79
CA TYR A 334 12.62 19.02 -30.17
C TYR A 334 12.39 20.50 -30.37
N ASP A 335 13.41 21.14 -30.93
CA ASP A 335 13.30 22.50 -31.42
C ASP A 335 12.27 22.49 -32.55
N ASP A 336 11.05 22.98 -32.27
CA ASP A 336 9.95 23.09 -33.22
C ASP A 336 10.25 24.10 -34.36
N GLU A 337 11.46 24.65 -34.43
CA GLU A 337 11.86 25.69 -35.37
C GLU A 337 12.87 25.23 -36.46
N TYR A 338 13.09 23.92 -36.64
CA TYR A 338 13.91 23.39 -37.74
C TYR A 338 13.19 22.36 -38.63
N TYR A 339 11.91 22.62 -38.96
CA TYR A 339 11.22 21.94 -40.06
C TYR A 339 11.31 22.74 -41.37
N ASN A 340 12.34 23.57 -41.54
CA ASN A 340 12.60 24.21 -42.82
C ASN A 340 14.07 24.11 -43.21
N GLU A 341 14.23 23.38 -44.32
CA GLU A 341 15.26 23.55 -45.31
C GLU A 341 16.55 22.73 -45.16
N THR A 342 16.50 21.58 -45.84
CA THR A 342 17.43 21.33 -46.97
C THR A 342 18.86 20.93 -46.56
N TYR A 343 19.13 19.61 -46.59
CA TYR A 343 20.46 18.95 -46.54
C TYR A 343 21.17 19.02 -45.18
N GLY A 344 22.01 18.10 -44.73
CA GLY A 344 22.61 16.91 -45.31
C GLY A 344 23.63 16.36 -44.29
N ASP A 345 23.78 15.05 -44.28
CA ASP A 345 24.93 14.26 -43.83
C ASP A 345 25.96 14.91 -42.86
N THR A 346 26.02 14.44 -41.61
CA THR A 346 27.28 13.93 -41.02
C THR A 346 26.99 13.16 -39.72
N SER A 347 27.51 11.93 -39.71
CA SER A 347 27.56 10.98 -38.60
C SER A 347 28.26 11.52 -37.35
N TYR A 348 27.63 11.39 -36.16
CA TYR A 348 28.35 11.33 -34.89
C TYR A 348 27.70 10.32 -33.93
N GLU A 349 28.55 9.50 -33.33
CA GLU A 349 28.25 8.32 -32.52
C GLU A 349 27.40 8.66 -31.28
N THR A 350 26.32 7.89 -31.12
CA THR A 350 25.37 7.96 -30.02
C THR A 350 25.97 7.40 -28.73
N TYR A 351 26.07 8.22 -27.69
CA TYR A 351 26.21 7.74 -26.32
C TYR A 351 24.81 7.33 -25.80
N ILE A 352 24.59 6.02 -25.67
CA ILE A 352 23.33 5.40 -25.24
C ILE A 352 23.39 5.23 -23.72
N PRO A 353 22.45 5.80 -22.92
CA PRO A 353 22.29 5.39 -21.53
C PRO A 353 21.99 3.89 -21.52
N SER A 354 22.76 3.11 -20.77
CA SER A 354 22.63 1.65 -20.69
C SER A 354 21.36 1.27 -19.91
N TYR A 355 20.16 1.55 -20.44
CA TYR A 355 18.98 0.81 -20.05
C TYR A 355 19.23 -0.66 -20.38
N ALA A 356 18.72 -1.55 -19.53
CA ALA A 356 18.72 -2.95 -19.90
C ALA A 356 17.94 -3.08 -21.23
N PRO A 357 18.48 -3.80 -22.22
CA PRO A 357 17.70 -4.07 -23.42
C PRO A 357 16.39 -4.74 -23.01
N VAL A 358 15.30 -4.41 -23.71
CA VAL A 358 14.00 -5.02 -23.45
C VAL A 358 14.12 -6.54 -23.37
N SER A 359 13.64 -7.12 -22.27
CA SER A 359 13.75 -8.56 -22.03
C SER A 359 13.21 -9.34 -23.22
N ALA A 360 13.97 -10.36 -23.64
CA ALA A 360 13.58 -11.23 -24.73
C ALA A 360 12.19 -11.84 -24.50
N ILE A 361 11.48 -12.10 -25.61
CA ILE A 361 10.18 -12.75 -25.58
C ILE A 361 10.34 -14.18 -25.04
N THR A 362 9.41 -14.59 -24.20
CA THR A 362 9.35 -15.90 -23.55
C THR A 362 8.05 -16.63 -23.93
N PRO A 363 7.95 -17.95 -23.71
CA PRO A 363 6.69 -18.68 -23.92
C PRO A 363 5.52 -18.22 -23.03
N ALA A 364 5.77 -17.38 -22.03
CA ALA A 364 4.75 -16.80 -21.16
C ALA A 364 4.23 -15.44 -21.67
N ASP A 365 4.81 -14.90 -22.73
CA ASP A 365 4.32 -13.67 -23.37
C ASP A 365 3.14 -13.99 -24.28
N HIS A 366 2.15 -13.08 -24.29
CA HIS A 366 1.00 -13.16 -25.17
C HIS A 366 1.33 -12.52 -26.52
N ILE A 367 1.19 -13.30 -27.60
CA ILE A 367 1.62 -12.93 -28.96
C ILE A 367 0.43 -12.93 -29.91
N ARG A 368 0.22 -11.80 -30.57
CA ARG A 368 -0.74 -11.65 -31.67
C ARG A 368 -0.02 -11.43 -32.99
N GLY A 369 -0.48 -12.11 -34.04
CA GLY A 369 0.15 -12.07 -35.38
C GLY A 369 1.01 -13.30 -35.68
N TYR A 370 1.78 -13.24 -36.77
CA TYR A 370 2.62 -14.36 -37.18
C TYR A 370 3.79 -14.56 -36.21
N GLN A 371 3.88 -15.73 -35.57
CA GLN A 371 4.93 -16.00 -34.57
C GLN A 371 6.36 -15.88 -35.15
N GLY A 372 6.54 -16.11 -36.46
CA GLY A 372 7.82 -15.97 -37.16
C GLY A 372 8.10 -14.56 -37.69
N ALA A 373 7.29 -13.56 -37.33
CA ALA A 373 7.45 -12.20 -37.80
C ALA A 373 8.82 -11.62 -37.41
N PRO A 374 9.58 -11.02 -38.35
CA PRO A 374 10.88 -10.41 -38.09
C PRO A 374 10.79 -9.15 -37.23
N ILE A 375 9.64 -8.47 -37.18
CA ILE A 375 9.42 -7.26 -36.40
C ILE A 375 8.52 -7.58 -35.21
N THR A 376 9.04 -7.35 -34.01
CA THR A 376 8.31 -7.51 -32.75
C THR A 376 7.97 -6.14 -32.18
N LEU A 377 6.69 -5.91 -31.91
CA LEU A 377 6.18 -4.79 -31.13
C LEU A 377 5.90 -5.27 -29.70
N ILE A 378 6.80 -5.02 -28.75
CA ILE A 378 6.55 -5.32 -27.32
C ILE A 378 5.84 -4.13 -26.69
N GLN A 379 4.55 -4.26 -26.43
CA GLN A 379 3.71 -3.21 -25.86
C GLN A 379 3.58 -3.40 -24.34
N TYR A 380 4.04 -2.42 -23.57
CA TYR A 380 3.72 -2.25 -22.16
C TYR A 380 2.45 -1.39 -22.03
N SER A 381 1.44 -1.93 -21.34
CA SER A 381 0.10 -1.37 -21.37
C SER A 381 -0.68 -1.59 -20.06
N ASP A 382 -1.68 -0.73 -19.85
CA ASP A 382 -2.58 -0.69 -18.69
C ASP A 382 -4.04 -0.65 -19.17
N PHE A 383 -4.86 -1.60 -18.71
CA PHE A 383 -6.27 -1.72 -19.10
C PHE A 383 -7.16 -0.55 -18.65
N GLN A 384 -6.76 0.24 -17.66
CA GLN A 384 -7.45 1.46 -17.25
C GLN A 384 -6.90 2.75 -17.88
N CYS A 385 -5.78 2.66 -18.62
CA CYS A 385 -5.19 3.83 -19.26
C CYS A 385 -5.94 4.23 -20.55
N PRO A 386 -6.51 5.45 -20.65
CA PRO A 386 -7.22 5.90 -21.84
C PRO A 386 -6.31 6.11 -23.06
N PHE A 387 -5.01 6.36 -22.86
CA PHE A 387 -4.03 6.38 -23.97
C PHE A 387 -3.78 4.97 -24.50
N CYS A 388 -3.74 3.94 -23.65
CA CYS A 388 -3.61 2.55 -24.10
C CYS A 388 -4.79 2.13 -24.96
N GLN A 389 -6.03 2.45 -24.52
CA GLN A 389 -7.25 2.18 -25.28
C GLN A 389 -7.20 2.85 -26.67
N ARG A 390 -6.77 4.12 -26.75
CA ARG A 390 -6.62 4.85 -28.02
C ARG A 390 -5.55 4.29 -28.94
N PHE A 391 -4.56 3.57 -28.40
CA PHE A 391 -3.45 3.03 -29.17
C PHE A 391 -3.75 1.64 -29.77
N VAL A 392 -4.70 0.89 -29.22
CA VAL A 392 -5.10 -0.45 -29.72
C VAL A 392 -5.35 -0.44 -31.24
N PRO A 393 -6.12 0.51 -31.84
CA PRO A 393 -6.33 0.53 -33.29
C PRO A 393 -5.04 0.66 -34.12
N SER A 394 -4.01 1.36 -33.62
CA SER A 394 -2.72 1.49 -34.31
C SER A 394 -1.99 0.14 -34.37
N LEU A 395 -2.03 -0.64 -33.29
CA LEU A 395 -1.45 -1.98 -33.24
C LEU A 395 -2.21 -2.98 -34.13
N GLU A 396 -3.54 -2.92 -34.10
CA GLU A 396 -4.37 -3.75 -34.98
C GLU A 396 -4.12 -3.41 -36.46
N LYS A 397 -3.99 -2.12 -36.78
CA LYS A 397 -3.66 -1.70 -38.14
C LYS A 397 -2.26 -2.14 -38.56
N ALA A 398 -1.28 -2.16 -37.65
CA ALA A 398 0.04 -2.71 -37.93
C ALA A 398 -0.01 -4.21 -38.25
N LEU A 399 -0.80 -5.00 -37.50
CA LEU A 399 -1.00 -6.43 -37.79
C LEU A 399 -1.71 -6.66 -39.14
N VAL A 400 -2.62 -5.77 -39.54
CA VAL A 400 -3.33 -5.85 -40.83
C VAL A 400 -2.44 -5.46 -42.01
N ASP A 401 -1.69 -4.36 -41.89
CA ASP A 401 -0.86 -3.85 -42.97
C ASP A 401 0.43 -4.68 -43.13
N TYR A 402 0.89 -5.37 -42.07
CA TYR A 402 2.12 -6.17 -42.02
C TYR A 402 1.90 -7.60 -41.48
N PRO A 403 1.01 -8.42 -42.09
CA PRO A 403 0.50 -9.65 -41.50
C PRO A 403 1.55 -10.76 -41.30
N LEU A 404 2.64 -10.74 -42.07
CA LEU A 404 3.77 -11.68 -41.96
C LEU A 404 5.03 -11.02 -41.38
N ASP A 405 5.06 -9.69 -41.33
CA ASP A 405 6.25 -8.93 -40.97
C ASP A 405 6.22 -8.49 -39.50
N VAL A 406 5.03 -8.29 -38.93
CA VAL A 406 4.83 -7.77 -37.57
C VAL A 406 4.11 -8.78 -36.67
N ARG A 407 4.60 -8.91 -35.44
CA ARG A 407 3.87 -9.49 -34.30
C ARG A 407 3.82 -8.52 -33.14
N VAL A 408 2.73 -8.55 -32.39
CA VAL A 408 2.54 -7.78 -31.16
C VAL A 408 2.69 -8.70 -29.96
N VAL A 409 3.47 -8.25 -28.99
CA VAL A 409 3.63 -8.89 -27.68
C VAL A 409 3.02 -7.97 -26.63
N TYR A 410 2.11 -8.46 -25.81
CA TYR A 410 1.52 -7.68 -24.73
C TYR A 410 2.24 -7.95 -23.40
N ARG A 411 2.60 -6.88 -22.69
CA ARG A 411 3.15 -6.92 -21.32
C ARG A 411 2.42 -5.95 -20.41
N HIS A 412 2.16 -6.38 -19.18
CA HIS A 412 1.42 -5.56 -18.21
C HIS A 412 2.30 -4.47 -17.60
N PHE A 413 1.77 -3.26 -17.52
CA PHE A 413 2.39 -2.15 -16.80
C PHE A 413 1.31 -1.35 -16.05
N PRO A 414 0.65 -1.94 -15.03
CA PRO A 414 -0.48 -1.31 -14.35
C PRO A 414 -0.02 -0.12 -13.50
N LEU A 415 -0.51 1.08 -13.81
CA LEU A 415 -0.21 2.32 -13.11
C LEU A 415 -1.12 2.47 -11.87
N SER A 416 -1.01 1.51 -10.95
CA SER A 416 -1.93 1.31 -9.82
C SER A 416 -2.07 2.51 -8.87
N PHE A 417 -1.15 3.49 -8.95
CA PHE A 417 -1.19 4.73 -8.16
C PHE A 417 -2.29 5.71 -8.64
N ILE A 418 -2.69 5.65 -9.91
CA ILE A 418 -3.78 6.46 -10.51
C ILE A 418 -4.92 5.61 -11.08
N HIS A 419 -4.67 4.33 -11.33
CA HIS A 419 -5.62 3.39 -11.91
C HIS A 419 -5.90 2.23 -10.93
N PRO A 420 -6.91 2.35 -10.05
CA PRO A 420 -7.13 1.41 -8.95
C PRO A 420 -7.50 -0.02 -9.37
N GLU A 421 -8.04 -0.20 -10.57
CA GLU A 421 -8.42 -1.50 -11.14
C GLU A 421 -7.38 -2.07 -12.13
N ALA A 422 -6.34 -1.31 -12.50
CA ALA A 422 -5.34 -1.73 -13.49
C ALA A 422 -4.72 -3.09 -13.19
N GLN A 423 -4.30 -3.29 -11.93
CA GLN A 423 -3.71 -4.55 -11.47
C GLN A 423 -4.69 -5.72 -11.58
N LYS A 424 -5.96 -5.52 -11.19
CA LYS A 424 -6.96 -6.59 -11.21
C LYS A 424 -7.47 -6.90 -12.62
N ALA A 425 -7.54 -5.91 -13.50
CA ALA A 425 -7.81 -6.12 -14.91
C ALA A 425 -6.67 -6.91 -15.60
N ALA A 426 -5.41 -6.61 -15.26
CA ALA A 426 -4.25 -7.37 -15.73
C ALA A 426 -4.34 -8.85 -15.27
N GLU A 427 -4.58 -9.09 -13.97
CA GLU A 427 -4.78 -10.43 -13.44
C GLU A 427 -5.97 -11.16 -14.08
N ALA A 428 -7.06 -10.46 -14.42
CA ALA A 428 -8.22 -11.03 -15.10
C ALA A 428 -7.87 -11.56 -16.51
N SER A 429 -7.06 -10.82 -17.27
CA SER A 429 -6.59 -11.28 -18.60
C SER A 429 -5.69 -12.53 -18.49
N GLU A 430 -4.79 -12.57 -17.52
CA GLU A 430 -3.92 -13.73 -17.24
C GLU A 430 -4.73 -14.95 -16.77
N CYS A 431 -5.76 -14.73 -15.95
CA CYS A 431 -6.68 -15.80 -15.57
C CYS A 431 -7.43 -16.38 -16.77
N ALA A 432 -7.83 -15.55 -17.73
CA ALA A 432 -8.44 -16.02 -18.96
C ALA A 432 -7.47 -16.90 -19.76
N ALA A 433 -6.22 -16.45 -19.90
CA ALA A 433 -5.16 -17.19 -20.57
C ALA A 433 -4.90 -18.55 -19.90
N LYS A 434 -4.76 -18.56 -18.57
CA LYS A 434 -4.51 -19.78 -17.79
C LYS A 434 -5.62 -20.81 -17.96
N LEU A 435 -6.88 -20.37 -17.96
CA LEU A 435 -8.04 -21.26 -17.95
C LEU A 435 -8.46 -21.70 -19.34
N SER A 436 -8.19 -20.92 -20.39
CA SER A 436 -8.75 -21.17 -21.72
C SER A 436 -7.80 -20.83 -22.88
N GLY A 437 -6.54 -20.54 -22.59
CA GLY A 437 -5.47 -20.38 -23.58
C GLY A 437 -5.34 -18.99 -24.15
N GLU A 438 -4.41 -18.85 -25.10
CA GLU A 438 -3.98 -17.57 -25.70
C GLU A 438 -5.14 -16.77 -26.30
N GLU A 439 -6.08 -17.42 -26.97
CA GLU A 439 -7.24 -16.74 -27.57
C GLU A 439 -8.13 -16.08 -26.50
N ALA A 440 -8.28 -16.72 -25.34
CA ALA A 440 -9.04 -16.16 -24.22
C ALA A 440 -8.36 -14.93 -23.60
N PHE A 441 -7.01 -14.87 -23.61
CA PHE A 441 -6.28 -13.67 -23.23
C PHE A 441 -6.68 -12.48 -24.10
N TRP A 442 -6.59 -12.64 -25.43
CA TRP A 442 -6.87 -11.57 -26.39
C TRP A 442 -8.34 -11.15 -26.42
N ASN A 443 -9.25 -12.11 -26.23
CA ASN A 443 -10.67 -11.79 -26.13
C ASN A 443 -10.98 -11.03 -24.82
N MET A 444 -10.39 -11.44 -23.69
CA MET A 444 -10.51 -10.69 -22.43
C MET A 444 -9.88 -9.30 -22.55
N HIS A 445 -8.70 -9.18 -23.17
CA HIS A 445 -8.05 -7.91 -23.46
C HIS A 445 -8.99 -6.94 -24.19
N ASN A 446 -9.68 -7.42 -25.23
CA ASN A 446 -10.61 -6.59 -26.00
C ASN A 446 -11.83 -6.16 -25.18
N LEU A 447 -12.41 -7.07 -24.38
CA LEU A 447 -13.54 -6.75 -23.50
C LEU A 447 -13.16 -5.72 -22.43
N LEU A 448 -11.99 -5.88 -21.80
CA LEU A 448 -11.48 -4.93 -20.80
C LEU A 448 -11.27 -3.53 -21.39
N PHE A 449 -10.65 -3.42 -22.56
CA PHE A 449 -10.51 -2.11 -23.22
C PHE A 449 -11.85 -1.54 -23.68
N ALA A 450 -12.80 -2.37 -24.14
CA ALA A 450 -14.12 -1.91 -24.55
C ALA A 450 -14.96 -1.36 -23.39
N ASN A 451 -14.74 -1.84 -22.17
CA ASN A 451 -15.48 -1.43 -20.97
C ASN A 451 -14.60 -0.75 -19.90
N GLN A 452 -13.57 -0.01 -20.34
CA GLN A 452 -12.58 0.63 -19.48
C GLN A 452 -13.17 1.48 -18.33
N ASN A 453 -14.33 2.11 -18.54
CA ASN A 453 -14.97 2.97 -17.54
C ASN A 453 -15.69 2.20 -16.41
N ASN A 454 -15.93 0.89 -16.58
CA ASN A 454 -16.68 0.07 -15.62
C ASN A 454 -15.91 -1.19 -15.20
N LEU A 455 -14.58 -1.16 -15.29
CA LEU A 455 -13.74 -2.25 -14.82
C LEU A 455 -13.98 -2.48 -13.32
N SER A 456 -14.30 -3.72 -12.99
CA SER A 456 -14.64 -4.15 -11.64
C SER A 456 -14.65 -5.67 -11.58
N ARG A 457 -14.53 -6.23 -10.38
CA ARG A 457 -14.67 -7.69 -10.17
C ARG A 457 -15.95 -8.27 -10.78
N ALA A 458 -17.07 -7.55 -10.68
CA ALA A 458 -18.34 -7.99 -11.25
C ALA A 458 -18.24 -8.10 -12.78
N TYR A 459 -17.67 -7.09 -13.43
CA TYR A 459 -17.47 -7.10 -14.87
C TYR A 459 -16.47 -8.17 -15.33
N TYR A 460 -15.38 -8.42 -14.60
CA TYR A 460 -14.42 -9.46 -14.97
C TYR A 460 -15.06 -10.86 -15.02
N LEU A 461 -15.99 -11.15 -14.10
CA LEU A 461 -16.74 -12.40 -14.08
C LEU A 461 -17.77 -12.49 -15.21
N GLU A 462 -18.44 -11.38 -15.52
CA GLU A 462 -19.34 -11.27 -16.66
C GLU A 462 -18.59 -11.52 -17.97
N ALA A 463 -17.47 -10.82 -18.18
CA ALA A 463 -16.60 -10.99 -19.34
C ALA A 463 -16.07 -12.43 -19.45
N ALA A 464 -15.62 -13.04 -18.34
CA ALA A 464 -15.18 -14.43 -18.34
C ALA A 464 -16.30 -15.40 -18.76
N THR A 465 -17.53 -15.14 -18.32
CA THR A 465 -18.70 -15.94 -18.69
C THR A 465 -19.06 -15.77 -20.16
N GLU A 466 -18.95 -14.54 -20.71
CA GLU A 466 -19.12 -14.26 -22.14
C GLU A 466 -18.12 -15.04 -23.00
N LEU A 467 -16.90 -15.23 -22.49
CA LEU A 467 -15.86 -16.05 -23.13
C LEU A 467 -16.04 -17.57 -22.93
N GLY A 468 -17.11 -18.01 -22.25
CA GLY A 468 -17.37 -19.42 -21.97
C GLY A 468 -16.47 -20.02 -20.87
N ILE A 469 -15.76 -19.19 -20.10
CA ILE A 469 -14.92 -19.63 -18.99
C ILE A 469 -15.81 -19.91 -17.78
N ASN A 470 -15.53 -20.99 -17.05
CA ASN A 470 -16.27 -21.30 -15.83
C ASN A 470 -16.09 -20.19 -14.78
N GLU A 471 -17.20 -19.52 -14.44
CA GLU A 471 -17.22 -18.38 -13.51
C GLU A 471 -16.55 -18.70 -12.16
N GLY A 472 -16.80 -19.89 -11.59
CA GLY A 472 -16.23 -20.30 -10.31
C GLY A 472 -14.71 -20.52 -10.37
N ALA A 473 -14.21 -21.14 -11.44
CA ALA A 473 -12.77 -21.31 -11.66
C ALA A 473 -12.09 -19.96 -11.90
N PHE A 474 -12.71 -19.07 -12.66
CA PHE A 474 -12.20 -17.72 -12.92
C PHE A 474 -12.17 -16.88 -11.64
N ALA A 475 -13.26 -16.88 -10.86
CA ALA A 475 -13.31 -16.20 -9.56
C ALA A 475 -12.20 -16.70 -8.64
N SER A 476 -11.98 -18.02 -8.57
CA SER A 476 -10.90 -18.59 -7.77
C SER A 476 -9.51 -18.14 -8.23
N CYS A 477 -9.27 -18.07 -9.54
CA CYS A 477 -8.01 -17.57 -10.08
C CYS A 477 -7.80 -16.10 -9.68
N LEU A 478 -8.79 -15.24 -9.96
CA LEU A 478 -8.71 -13.80 -9.73
C LEU A 478 -8.60 -13.43 -8.24
N ASP A 479 -9.39 -14.06 -7.39
CA ASP A 479 -9.47 -13.74 -5.96
C ASP A 479 -8.26 -14.27 -5.17
N SER A 480 -7.60 -15.32 -5.68
CA SER A 480 -6.39 -15.86 -5.06
C SER A 480 -5.15 -14.96 -5.24
N GLY A 481 -5.17 -14.07 -6.23
CA GLY A 481 -4.03 -13.23 -6.60
C GLY A 481 -2.87 -14.01 -7.21
N GLU A 482 -3.07 -15.25 -7.65
CA GLU A 482 -2.00 -16.10 -8.18
C GLU A 482 -1.31 -15.53 -9.43
N MET A 483 -2.02 -14.69 -10.21
CA MET A 483 -1.47 -14.03 -11.40
C MET A 483 -0.70 -12.73 -11.07
N ALA A 484 -0.73 -12.25 -9.82
CA ALA A 484 -0.05 -11.00 -9.44
C ALA A 484 1.46 -11.06 -9.68
N ALA A 485 2.09 -12.22 -9.49
CA ALA A 485 3.52 -12.38 -9.75
C ALA A 485 3.88 -12.25 -11.24
N ARG A 486 3.00 -12.75 -12.14
CA ARG A 486 3.17 -12.64 -13.59
C ARG A 486 3.08 -11.19 -14.05
N VAL A 487 2.09 -10.45 -13.55
CA VAL A 487 1.89 -9.02 -13.83
C VAL A 487 3.04 -8.18 -13.28
N ASN A 488 3.45 -8.41 -12.03
CA ASN A 488 4.57 -7.70 -11.42
C ASN A 488 5.91 -7.97 -12.09
N LYS A 489 6.08 -9.13 -12.74
CA LYS A 489 7.28 -9.43 -13.51
C LYS A 489 7.37 -8.53 -14.74
N ASP A 490 6.29 -8.40 -15.52
CA ASP A 490 6.26 -7.49 -16.68
C ASP A 490 6.53 -6.05 -16.25
N LEU A 491 5.84 -5.58 -15.21
CA LEU A 491 6.03 -4.23 -14.66
C LEU A 491 7.52 -3.95 -14.40
N LYS A 492 8.19 -4.86 -13.67
CA LYS A 492 9.63 -4.73 -13.35
C LYS A 492 10.51 -4.74 -14.59
N GLU A 493 10.26 -5.65 -15.53
CA GLU A 493 11.03 -5.72 -16.78
C GLU A 493 10.87 -4.44 -17.63
N GLY A 494 9.66 -3.88 -17.66
CA GLY A 494 9.38 -2.59 -18.30
C GLY A 494 10.17 -1.46 -17.64
N THR A 495 10.12 -1.36 -16.30
CA THR A 495 10.84 -0.34 -15.55
C THR A 495 12.36 -0.42 -15.81
N LEU A 496 12.93 -1.62 -15.77
CA LEU A 496 14.36 -1.84 -16.06
C LEU A 496 14.74 -1.50 -17.51
N SER A 497 13.78 -1.54 -18.43
CA SER A 497 13.95 -1.20 -19.84
C SER A 497 13.64 0.28 -20.15
N GLY A 498 13.40 1.11 -19.12
CA GLY A 498 13.14 2.55 -19.26
C GLY A 498 11.67 2.92 -19.51
N VAL A 499 10.71 2.01 -19.27
CA VAL A 499 9.28 2.35 -19.37
C VAL A 499 8.86 3.17 -18.15
N GLU A 500 8.46 4.42 -18.38
CA GLU A 500 8.01 5.36 -17.35
C GLU A 500 6.48 5.60 -17.35
N GLY A 501 5.79 5.12 -18.38
CA GLY A 501 4.35 5.32 -18.55
C GLY A 501 3.77 4.43 -19.65
N THR A 502 2.44 4.49 -19.83
CA THR A 502 1.74 3.65 -20.80
C THR A 502 0.89 4.47 -21.79
N PRO A 503 0.78 4.03 -23.05
CA PRO A 503 1.46 2.87 -23.63
C PRO A 503 2.93 3.17 -23.95
N ALA A 504 3.79 2.16 -23.87
CA ALA A 504 5.16 2.20 -24.37
C ALA A 504 5.41 0.97 -25.24
N THR A 505 5.95 1.15 -26.45
CA THR A 505 6.11 0.05 -27.42
C THR A 505 7.56 -0.05 -27.85
N PHE A 506 8.19 -1.21 -27.72
CA PHE A 506 9.50 -1.47 -28.32
C PHE A 506 9.35 -2.11 -29.68
N VAL A 507 9.90 -1.47 -30.72
CA VAL A 507 10.02 -2.00 -32.08
C VAL A 507 11.41 -2.59 -32.26
N ASN A 508 11.52 -3.93 -32.20
CA ASN A 508 12.81 -4.64 -32.22
C ASN A 508 13.86 -4.05 -31.24
N GLY A 509 13.41 -3.67 -30.04
CA GLY A 509 14.25 -3.10 -28.99
C GLY A 509 14.38 -1.58 -28.98
N VAL A 510 13.86 -0.88 -30.00
CA VAL A 510 13.81 0.59 -30.04
C VAL A 510 12.49 1.07 -29.45
N MET A 511 12.53 1.86 -28.39
CA MET A 511 11.31 2.35 -27.72
C MET A 511 10.61 3.46 -28.54
N VAL A 512 9.30 3.32 -28.65
CA VAL A 512 8.33 4.32 -29.11
C VAL A 512 7.39 4.58 -27.93
N SER A 513 7.57 5.73 -27.29
CA SER A 513 6.81 6.11 -26.09
C SER A 513 5.49 6.78 -26.46
N GLY A 514 4.42 6.44 -25.74
CA GLY A 514 3.11 7.05 -25.86
C GLY A 514 2.19 6.43 -26.91
N ALA A 515 0.95 6.91 -26.93
CA ALA A 515 -0.08 6.50 -27.89
C ALA A 515 0.13 7.22 -29.23
N VAL A 516 1.19 6.86 -29.94
CA VAL A 516 1.54 7.52 -31.20
C VAL A 516 0.50 7.24 -32.30
N PRO A 517 0.27 8.19 -33.22
CA PRO A 517 -0.51 7.93 -34.42
C PRO A 517 0.05 6.77 -35.24
N TYR A 518 -0.81 6.05 -35.96
CA TYR A 518 -0.41 4.90 -36.77
C TYR A 518 0.75 5.21 -37.73
N GLU A 519 0.78 6.38 -38.37
CA GLU A 519 1.85 6.74 -39.32
C GLU A 519 3.24 6.84 -38.67
N GLN A 520 3.30 7.22 -37.39
CA GLN A 520 4.56 7.25 -36.64
C GLN A 520 5.01 5.83 -36.25
N LEU A 521 4.07 4.98 -35.80
CA LEU A 521 4.34 3.56 -35.55
C LEU A 521 4.79 2.85 -36.83
N LYS A 522 4.13 3.13 -37.95
CA LYS A 522 4.48 2.64 -39.29
C LYS A 522 5.89 3.04 -39.68
N SER A 523 6.27 4.29 -39.47
CA SER A 523 7.63 4.76 -39.75
C SER A 523 8.69 3.99 -38.94
N ALA A 524 8.40 3.68 -37.67
CA ALA A 524 9.28 2.85 -36.84
C ALA A 524 9.36 1.39 -37.33
N ILE A 525 8.24 0.81 -37.78
CA ILE A 525 8.18 -0.53 -38.38
C ILE A 525 9.02 -0.57 -39.67
N GLU A 526 8.86 0.40 -40.57
CA GLU A 526 9.62 0.46 -41.82
C GLU A 526 11.12 0.65 -41.56
N ALA A 527 11.49 1.47 -40.57
CA ALA A 527 12.87 1.62 -40.15
C ALA A 527 13.48 0.31 -39.60
N ALA A 528 12.68 -0.48 -38.88
CA ALA A 528 13.09 -1.80 -38.38
C ALA A 528 13.19 -2.86 -39.49
N LYS A 529 12.45 -2.70 -40.60
CA LYS A 529 12.50 -3.57 -41.77
C LYS A 529 13.73 -3.36 -42.65
N ALA A 530 14.30 -2.15 -42.61
CA ALA A 530 15.48 -1.77 -43.39
C ALA A 530 16.83 -2.19 -42.76
N LYS A 531 16.81 -2.70 -41.53
CA LYS A 531 17.95 -3.29 -40.81
C LYS A 531 17.86 -4.80 -40.87
#